data_AF-A0A8J7A718-F1
#
_entry.id   AF-A0A8J7A718-F1
#
_cell.length_a   1.000
_cell.length_b   1.000
_cell.length_c   1.000
_cell.angle_alpha   90.00
_cell.angle_beta   90.00
_cell.angle_gamma   90.00
#
_symmetry.space_group_name_H-M   'P 1'
#
loop_
_entity.id
_entity.type
_entity.pdbx_description
1 polymer ?
#
loop_
_entity_poly.entity_id
_entity_poly.type
_entity_poly.pdbx_seq_one_letter_code
_entity_poly.pdbx_strand_id
1 'polypeptide(L)'
;LHGFGGGSSAYEWSKVYPAFAAEYRVIAPDLIGWGRSEHPARSYKIDDYLTTIREFLQQTCTGPVTTIASSLTAAFTIRVAIAHPDLFKSLILTTPAGLSDFGEDYSRSFFAQLVSVPIIDRVLYSTGVATSGGIRGFLEQRQFAQSNRVYQEIVDAYLESAQQPNAEYAALSFVRGDLCFDLSLYIQQLTTPTAIIWGQKSQFTGPSIGRRLAEINPQAIRFFQQLEDVGLTPQLELPAVTIGLIRRFLPLLN
;
A
#
# COMPACT_ATOMS: atom_id res chain seq x y z
N LEU A 1 -0.95 1.18 -7.55
CA LEU A 1 -1.99 1.18 -6.49
C LEU A 1 -1.32 1.63 -5.19
N HIS A 2 -1.80 2.71 -4.59
CA HIS A 2 -1.18 3.30 -3.38
C HIS A 2 -1.51 2.49 -2.12
N GLY A 3 -0.81 2.79 -1.03
CA GLY A 3 -0.97 2.11 0.26
C GLY A 3 -2.09 2.71 1.11
N PHE A 4 -2.01 2.50 2.42
CA PHE A 4 -2.97 2.99 3.39
C PHE A 4 -2.25 3.86 4.44
N GLY A 5 -2.98 4.84 4.98
CA GLY A 5 -2.54 5.65 6.12
C GLY A 5 -2.20 7.10 5.75
N GLY A 6 -2.37 8.01 6.72
CA GLY A 6 -1.96 9.41 6.59
C GLY A 6 -2.55 10.20 5.41
N GLY A 7 -3.61 9.76 4.75
CA GLY A 7 -4.07 10.39 3.51
C GLY A 7 -3.33 9.91 2.26
N SER A 8 -2.94 8.63 2.22
CA SER A 8 -2.47 7.98 1.00
C SER A 8 -3.40 8.22 -0.19
N SER A 9 -2.82 8.36 -1.37
CA SER A 9 -3.50 8.54 -2.64
C SER A 9 -2.55 8.13 -3.78
N ALA A 10 -3.00 8.21 -5.03
CA ALA A 10 -2.18 8.00 -6.22
C ALA A 10 -0.91 8.88 -6.25
N TYR A 11 -0.90 9.97 -5.49
CA TYR A 11 0.29 10.81 -5.28
C TYR A 11 1.52 10.02 -4.80
N GLU A 12 1.32 8.91 -4.09
CA GLU A 12 2.41 8.02 -3.65
C GLU A 12 3.30 7.54 -4.82
N TRP A 13 2.73 7.47 -6.03
CA TRP A 13 3.43 7.07 -7.25
C TRP A 13 3.83 8.25 -8.15
N SER A 14 3.58 9.49 -7.74
CA SER A 14 3.80 10.72 -8.52
C SER A 14 5.23 10.90 -9.02
N LYS A 15 6.21 10.44 -8.23
CA LYS A 15 7.64 10.50 -8.57
C LYS A 15 8.12 9.30 -9.41
N VAL A 16 7.23 8.34 -9.71
CA VAL A 16 7.57 7.09 -10.42
C VAL A 16 6.85 6.97 -11.75
N TYR A 17 5.51 7.12 -11.80
CA TYR A 17 4.75 6.88 -13.02
C TYR A 17 5.16 7.74 -14.24
N PRO A 18 5.64 9.01 -14.11
CA PRO A 18 6.03 9.80 -15.28
C PRO A 18 7.17 9.16 -16.06
N ALA A 19 8.04 8.40 -15.38
CA ALA A 19 9.18 7.74 -16.00
C ALA A 19 8.78 6.59 -16.95
N PHE A 20 7.52 6.15 -16.93
CA PHE A 20 7.02 5.04 -17.74
C PHE A 20 5.95 5.47 -18.76
N ALA A 21 5.48 6.72 -18.70
CA ALA A 21 4.34 7.20 -19.49
C ALA A 21 4.60 7.24 -21.01
N ALA A 22 5.86 7.28 -21.45
CA ALA A 22 6.24 7.23 -22.86
C ALA A 22 6.20 5.81 -23.46
N GLU A 23 6.26 4.78 -22.61
CA GLU A 23 6.40 3.37 -23.02
C GLU A 23 5.16 2.55 -22.66
N TYR A 24 4.40 2.97 -21.66
CA TYR A 24 3.27 2.24 -21.11
C TYR A 24 2.06 3.14 -20.93
N ARG A 25 0.86 2.57 -21.09
CA ARG A 25 -0.37 3.18 -20.56
C ARG A 25 -0.36 2.99 -19.04
N VAL A 26 -0.09 4.07 -18.31
CA VAL A 26 -0.08 4.03 -16.84
C VAL A 26 -1.42 4.51 -16.30
N ILE A 27 -2.02 3.72 -15.40
CA ILE A 27 -3.24 4.10 -14.68
C ILE A 27 -2.95 4.03 -13.18
N ALA A 28 -3.16 5.15 -12.47
CA ALA A 28 -2.93 5.26 -11.02
C ALA A 28 -4.21 5.79 -10.36
N PRO A 29 -5.12 4.90 -9.92
CA PRO A 29 -6.35 5.31 -9.25
C PRO A 29 -6.11 5.66 -7.78
N ASP A 30 -6.99 6.52 -7.26
CA ASP A 30 -7.25 6.62 -5.83
C ASP A 30 -8.24 5.51 -5.43
N LEU A 31 -7.96 4.79 -4.36
CA LEU A 31 -8.85 3.76 -3.84
C LEU A 31 -10.10 4.39 -3.20
N ILE A 32 -11.21 3.64 -3.14
CA ILE A 32 -12.41 4.06 -2.42
C ILE A 32 -12.05 4.46 -0.98
N GLY A 33 -12.51 5.63 -0.54
CA GLY A 33 -12.17 6.20 0.77
C GLY A 33 -10.80 6.89 0.86
N TRP A 34 -10.11 7.08 -0.27
CA TRP A 34 -8.79 7.71 -0.34
C TRP A 34 -8.71 8.70 -1.52
N GLY A 35 -7.74 9.61 -1.45
CA GLY A 35 -7.45 10.59 -2.50
C GLY A 35 -8.70 11.38 -2.92
N ARG A 36 -9.01 11.40 -4.22
CA ARG A 36 -10.19 12.08 -4.78
C ARG A 36 -11.31 11.11 -5.18
N SER A 37 -11.18 9.83 -4.85
CA SER A 37 -12.26 8.86 -5.03
C SER A 37 -13.38 9.10 -4.02
N GLU A 38 -14.52 8.41 -4.19
CA GLU A 38 -15.65 8.58 -3.28
C GLU A 38 -15.31 8.09 -1.87
N HIS A 39 -15.84 8.80 -0.86
CA HIS A 39 -15.68 8.47 0.57
C HIS A 39 -17.04 8.14 1.22
N PRO A 40 -17.61 6.94 0.98
CA PRO A 40 -18.86 6.54 1.63
C PRO A 40 -18.74 6.54 3.17
N ALA A 41 -19.73 7.11 3.84
CA ALA A 41 -19.80 7.22 5.30
C ALA A 41 -20.16 5.88 5.98
N ARG A 42 -19.29 4.88 5.85
CA ARG A 42 -19.46 3.53 6.43
C ARG A 42 -18.11 2.93 6.79
N SER A 43 -18.11 1.90 7.64
CA SER A 43 -16.90 1.09 7.84
C SER A 43 -16.51 0.36 6.55
N TYR A 44 -15.20 0.32 6.30
CA TYR A 44 -14.60 -0.35 5.17
C TYR A 44 -14.18 -1.76 5.57
N LYS A 45 -14.38 -2.71 4.67
CA LYS A 45 -14.05 -4.13 4.83
C LYS A 45 -13.03 -4.53 3.78
N ILE A 46 -12.32 -5.62 4.03
CA ILE A 46 -11.37 -6.20 3.07
C ILE A 46 -12.04 -6.42 1.70
N ASP A 47 -13.25 -6.96 1.67
CA ASP A 47 -13.98 -7.25 0.43
C ASP A 47 -14.30 -6.01 -0.40
N ASP A 48 -14.40 -4.82 0.22
CA ASP A 48 -14.59 -3.57 -0.51
C ASP A 48 -13.38 -3.30 -1.41
N TYR A 49 -12.17 -3.48 -0.88
CA TYR A 49 -10.93 -3.24 -1.62
C TYR A 49 -10.64 -4.35 -2.64
N LEU A 50 -10.89 -5.62 -2.31
CA LEU A 50 -10.75 -6.72 -3.26
C LEU A 50 -11.67 -6.55 -4.47
N THR A 51 -12.94 -6.21 -4.20
CA THR A 51 -13.94 -5.96 -5.25
C THR A 51 -13.55 -4.75 -6.08
N THR A 52 -13.18 -3.64 -5.43
CA THR A 52 -12.78 -2.39 -6.12
C THR A 52 -11.57 -2.63 -7.03
N ILE A 53 -10.53 -3.33 -6.58
CA ILE A 53 -9.34 -3.62 -7.40
C ILE A 53 -9.71 -4.49 -8.60
N ARG A 54 -10.47 -5.56 -8.38
CA ARG A 54 -10.90 -6.46 -9.45
C ARG A 54 -11.73 -5.73 -10.51
N GLU A 55 -12.75 -5.01 -10.08
CA GLU A 55 -13.68 -4.31 -10.98
C GLU A 55 -13.00 -3.16 -11.71
N PHE A 56 -12.12 -2.42 -11.04
CA PHE A 56 -11.29 -1.40 -11.67
C PHE A 56 -10.47 -1.98 -12.82
N LEU A 57 -9.79 -3.11 -12.60
CA LEU A 57 -9.00 -3.77 -13.65
C LEU A 57 -9.89 -4.23 -14.81
N GLN A 58 -11.02 -4.89 -14.51
CA GLN A 58 -11.96 -5.37 -15.54
C GLN A 58 -12.57 -4.25 -16.39
N GLN A 59 -12.84 -3.09 -15.78
CA GLN A 59 -13.50 -1.97 -16.46
C GLN A 59 -12.53 -1.06 -17.22
N THR A 60 -11.26 -0.97 -16.80
CA THR A 60 -10.31 0.02 -17.34
C THR A 60 -9.19 -0.57 -18.20
N CYS A 61 -8.96 -1.89 -18.10
CA CYS A 61 -7.88 -2.59 -18.80
C CYS A 61 -8.42 -3.60 -19.82
N THR A 62 -7.72 -3.72 -20.95
CA THR A 62 -8.03 -4.68 -22.02
C THR A 62 -7.05 -5.85 -21.95
N GLY A 63 -7.23 -6.74 -20.99
CA GLY A 63 -6.41 -7.93 -20.77
C GLY A 63 -5.52 -7.87 -19.52
N PRO A 64 -4.70 -8.92 -19.28
CA PRO A 64 -3.85 -9.01 -18.09
C PRO A 64 -2.82 -7.88 -18.04
N VAL A 65 -2.65 -7.28 -16.86
CA VAL A 65 -1.75 -6.13 -16.67
C VAL A 65 -0.62 -6.42 -15.69
N THR A 66 0.49 -5.69 -15.82
CA THR A 66 1.45 -5.59 -14.73
C THR A 66 0.90 -4.63 -13.68
N THR A 67 0.71 -5.12 -12.45
CA THR A 67 0.24 -4.29 -11.35
C THR A 67 1.38 -3.95 -10.39
N ILE A 68 1.52 -2.66 -10.10
CA ILE A 68 2.45 -2.16 -9.09
C ILE A 68 1.63 -1.69 -7.89
N ALA A 69 1.92 -2.20 -6.69
CA ALA A 69 1.14 -1.89 -5.48
C ALA A 69 2.01 -1.83 -4.24
N SER A 70 1.55 -1.11 -3.21
CA SER A 70 2.29 -0.93 -1.95
C SER A 70 1.53 -1.41 -0.72
N SER A 71 2.27 -1.83 0.30
CA SER A 71 1.77 -2.09 1.66
C SER A 71 0.54 -3.01 1.70
N LEU A 72 -0.53 -2.63 2.40
CA LEU A 72 -1.76 -3.40 2.52
C LEU A 72 -2.45 -3.63 1.18
N THR A 73 -2.42 -2.65 0.27
CA THR A 73 -2.95 -2.80 -1.09
C THR A 73 -2.18 -3.84 -1.89
N ALA A 74 -0.88 -3.99 -1.67
CA ALA A 74 -0.10 -5.07 -2.28
C ALA A 74 -0.55 -6.45 -1.77
N ALA A 75 -0.88 -6.58 -0.49
CA ALA A 75 -1.43 -7.81 0.07
C ALA A 75 -2.84 -8.12 -0.51
N PHE A 76 -3.69 -7.10 -0.66
CA PHE A 76 -4.97 -7.25 -1.35
C PHE A 76 -4.80 -7.63 -2.83
N THR A 77 -3.84 -7.03 -3.52
CA THR A 77 -3.53 -7.34 -4.92
C THR A 77 -3.12 -8.80 -5.07
N ILE A 78 -2.33 -9.36 -4.13
CA ILE A 78 -2.01 -10.79 -4.11
C ILE A 78 -3.29 -11.64 -4.02
N ARG A 79 -4.22 -11.29 -3.11
CA ARG A 79 -5.49 -12.03 -2.99
C ARG A 79 -6.34 -11.97 -4.26
N VAL A 80 -6.40 -10.81 -4.93
CA VAL A 80 -7.11 -10.69 -6.21
C VAL A 80 -6.40 -11.50 -7.30
N ALA A 81 -5.07 -11.50 -7.35
CA ALA A 81 -4.29 -12.27 -8.31
C ALA A 81 -4.40 -13.78 -8.12
N ILE A 82 -4.58 -14.25 -6.88
CA ILE A 82 -4.90 -15.67 -6.60
C ILE A 82 -6.29 -16.04 -7.13
N ALA A 83 -7.29 -15.19 -6.89
CA ALA A 83 -8.67 -15.46 -7.30
C ALA A 83 -8.92 -15.26 -8.80
N HIS A 84 -8.19 -14.35 -9.43
CA HIS A 84 -8.36 -13.91 -10.82
C HIS A 84 -6.99 -13.76 -11.52
N PRO A 85 -6.21 -14.85 -11.68
CA PRO A 85 -4.87 -14.78 -12.24
C PRO A 85 -4.86 -14.27 -13.69
N ASP A 86 -5.96 -14.43 -14.42
CA ASP A 86 -6.17 -13.94 -15.79
C ASP A 86 -6.17 -12.41 -15.91
N LEU A 87 -6.35 -11.67 -14.81
CA LEU A 87 -6.25 -10.21 -14.78
C LEU A 87 -4.82 -9.69 -14.67
N PHE A 88 -3.84 -10.57 -14.39
CA PHE A 88 -2.48 -10.13 -14.06
C PHE A 88 -1.43 -10.81 -14.94
N LYS A 89 -0.62 -9.97 -15.59
CA LYS A 89 0.59 -10.42 -16.27
C LYS A 89 1.72 -10.65 -15.28
N SER A 90 1.89 -9.71 -14.35
CA SER A 90 2.94 -9.74 -13.33
C SER A 90 2.64 -8.76 -12.19
N LEU A 91 3.27 -8.94 -11.04
CA LEU A 91 3.17 -8.06 -9.88
C LEU A 91 4.54 -7.47 -9.52
N ILE A 92 4.59 -6.16 -9.21
CA ILE A 92 5.75 -5.53 -8.57
C ILE A 92 5.25 -4.87 -7.29
N LEU A 93 5.63 -5.43 -6.14
CA LEU A 93 5.06 -5.08 -4.85
C LEU A 93 6.08 -4.36 -3.99
N THR A 94 5.73 -3.20 -3.44
CA THR A 94 6.57 -2.52 -2.45
C THR A 94 6.05 -2.85 -1.05
N THR A 95 6.89 -3.45 -0.21
CA THR A 95 6.61 -3.70 1.22
C THR A 95 5.23 -4.33 1.53
N PRO A 96 4.79 -5.40 0.83
CA PRO A 96 3.47 -6.00 1.06
C PRO A 96 3.26 -6.41 2.52
N ALA A 97 2.10 -6.10 3.08
CA ALA A 97 1.77 -6.35 4.49
C ALA A 97 0.31 -6.74 4.67
N GLY A 98 0.05 -7.93 5.23
CA GLY A 98 -1.30 -8.31 5.70
C GLY A 98 -1.63 -7.71 7.07
N LEU A 99 -0.60 -7.24 7.80
CA LEU A 99 -0.66 -6.63 9.14
C LEU A 99 -1.11 -7.59 10.26
N SER A 100 -1.38 -8.86 9.95
CA SER A 100 -1.46 -9.95 10.96
C SER A 100 -0.56 -11.13 10.57
N ASP A 101 0.50 -10.87 9.80
CA ASP A 101 1.32 -11.90 9.18
C ASP A 101 2.07 -12.75 10.22
N PHE A 102 2.04 -14.07 10.06
CA PHE A 102 2.71 -15.02 10.96
C PHE A 102 2.25 -14.94 12.43
N GLY A 103 1.02 -14.49 12.67
CA GLY A 103 0.46 -14.34 14.01
C GLY A 103 0.85 -13.04 14.74
N GLU A 104 1.63 -12.16 14.09
CA GLU A 104 1.92 -10.80 14.56
C GLU A 104 0.71 -9.89 14.27
N ASP A 105 -0.34 -10.02 15.08
CA ASP A 105 -1.63 -9.40 14.88
C ASP A 105 -1.65 -7.92 15.29
N TYR A 106 -1.58 -7.00 14.30
CA TYR A 106 -1.62 -5.55 14.53
C TYR A 106 -2.84 -5.09 15.32
N SER A 107 -3.98 -5.79 15.22
CA SER A 107 -5.18 -5.43 15.99
C SER A 107 -4.96 -5.51 17.50
N ARG A 108 -3.93 -6.24 17.94
CA ARG A 108 -3.52 -6.34 19.35
C ARG A 108 -2.57 -5.23 19.78
N SER A 109 -2.14 -4.37 18.86
CA SER A 109 -1.37 -3.16 19.19
C SER A 109 -2.19 -2.24 20.10
N PHE A 110 -1.52 -1.68 21.10
CA PHE A 110 -2.10 -0.68 22.00
C PHE A 110 -2.77 0.47 21.23
N PHE A 111 -2.22 0.86 20.08
CA PHE A 111 -2.78 1.92 19.25
C PHE A 111 -4.12 1.53 18.62
N ALA A 112 -4.27 0.30 18.12
CA ALA A 112 -5.52 -0.18 17.54
C ALA A 112 -6.63 -0.30 18.59
N GLN A 113 -6.28 -0.76 19.80
CA GLN A 113 -7.22 -0.91 20.90
C GLN A 113 -7.77 0.43 21.40
N LEU A 114 -6.93 1.48 21.47
CA LEU A 114 -7.37 2.81 21.88
C LEU A 114 -8.33 3.49 20.89
N VAL A 115 -8.19 3.23 19.59
CA VAL A 115 -8.98 3.88 18.52
C VAL A 115 -10.35 3.20 18.30
N SER A 116 -10.65 2.12 19.02
CA SER A 116 -11.91 1.38 18.91
C SER A 116 -13.12 2.05 19.60
N VAL A 117 -12.98 3.27 20.16
CA VAL A 117 -14.06 4.02 20.84
C VAL A 117 -14.69 5.08 19.89
N PRO A 118 -15.96 4.93 19.42
CA PRO A 118 -16.51 5.62 18.22
C PRO A 118 -16.75 7.14 18.22
N ILE A 119 -16.52 7.84 19.32
CA ILE A 119 -16.75 9.30 19.43
C ILE A 119 -15.43 10.04 19.68
N ILE A 120 -14.48 9.36 20.33
CA ILE A 120 -13.15 9.91 20.64
C ILE A 120 -12.28 9.95 19.37
N ASP A 121 -12.56 9.04 18.43
CA ASP A 121 -11.80 8.77 17.22
C ASP A 121 -11.94 9.83 16.09
N ARG A 122 -13.13 10.39 15.84
CA ARG A 122 -13.34 11.39 14.77
C ARG A 122 -12.74 12.74 15.12
N VAL A 123 -12.88 13.15 16.38
CA VAL A 123 -12.27 14.38 16.88
C VAL A 123 -10.75 14.21 16.85
N LEU A 124 -10.20 13.12 17.38
CA LEU A 124 -8.76 12.81 17.28
C LEU A 124 -8.25 12.76 15.83
N TYR A 125 -9.03 12.20 14.90
CA TYR A 125 -8.65 12.17 13.49
C TYR A 125 -8.59 13.59 12.91
N SER A 126 -9.65 14.39 13.07
CA SER A 126 -9.71 15.75 12.50
C SER A 126 -8.71 16.73 13.15
N THR A 127 -8.45 16.61 14.46
CA THR A 127 -7.57 17.55 15.18
C THR A 127 -6.12 17.05 15.32
N GLY A 128 -5.90 15.74 15.19
CA GLY A 128 -4.60 15.12 15.37
C GLY A 128 -3.98 14.62 14.06
N VAL A 129 -4.75 13.89 13.25
CA VAL A 129 -4.24 13.22 12.04
C VAL A 129 -4.39 14.09 10.79
N ALA A 130 -5.56 14.65 10.52
CA ALA A 130 -5.86 15.47 9.33
C ALA A 130 -5.35 16.94 9.45
N THR A 131 -4.15 17.09 10.01
CA THR A 131 -3.42 18.35 10.13
C THR A 131 -2.05 18.21 9.50
N SER A 132 -1.45 19.30 9.02
CA SER A 132 -0.10 19.24 8.44
C SER A 132 0.93 18.64 9.41
N GLY A 133 0.84 18.97 10.70
CA GLY A 133 1.69 18.37 11.74
C GLY A 133 1.43 16.88 11.96
N GLY A 134 0.16 16.46 11.97
CA GLY A 134 -0.24 15.06 12.07
C GLY A 134 0.27 14.21 10.91
N ILE A 135 0.06 14.69 9.69
CA ILE A 135 0.54 14.05 8.46
C ILE A 135 2.06 13.97 8.44
N ARG A 136 2.76 15.08 8.73
CA ARG A 136 4.22 15.09 8.82
C ARG A 136 4.71 14.07 9.85
N GLY A 137 4.12 14.06 11.04
CA GLY A 137 4.46 13.11 12.10
C GLY A 137 4.24 11.66 11.67
N PHE A 138 3.13 11.34 11.01
CA PHE A 138 2.89 10.01 10.44
C PHE A 138 3.94 9.63 9.39
N LEU A 139 4.23 10.53 8.44
CA LEU A 139 5.20 10.30 7.39
C LEU A 139 6.60 10.03 7.97
N GLU A 140 7.06 10.88 8.88
CA GLU A 140 8.39 10.80 9.50
C GLU A 140 8.54 9.61 10.44
N GLN A 141 7.47 9.23 11.16
CA GLN A 141 7.54 8.19 12.17
C GLN A 141 7.15 6.81 11.65
N ARG A 142 6.30 6.69 10.64
CA ARG A 142 5.71 5.40 10.23
C ARG A 142 5.98 5.02 8.79
N GLN A 143 6.08 6.01 7.90
CA GLN A 143 6.16 5.74 6.46
C GLN A 143 7.60 5.84 5.93
N PHE A 144 8.39 6.81 6.39
CA PHE A 144 9.74 7.08 5.93
C PHE A 144 10.78 6.56 6.91
N ALA A 145 11.92 6.08 6.41
CA ALA A 145 13.08 5.81 7.25
C ALA A 145 13.87 7.09 7.60
N GLN A 146 13.88 8.05 6.67
CA GLN A 146 14.67 9.27 6.77
C GLN A 146 13.74 10.49 6.70
N SER A 147 13.55 11.16 7.83
CA SER A 147 12.64 12.31 7.95
C SER A 147 13.05 13.49 7.06
N ASN A 148 14.34 13.64 6.74
CA ASN A 148 14.83 14.67 5.83
C ASN A 148 14.38 14.47 4.36
N ARG A 149 13.77 13.32 4.03
CA ARG A 149 13.13 13.06 2.73
C ARG A 149 11.63 13.37 2.74
N VAL A 150 11.07 13.80 3.88
CA VAL A 150 9.68 14.23 4.01
C VAL A 150 9.56 15.71 3.64
N TYR A 151 9.44 15.93 2.33
CA TYR A 151 9.28 17.27 1.77
C TYR A 151 7.86 17.80 1.94
N GLN A 152 7.71 19.13 1.92
CA GLN A 152 6.43 19.79 2.17
C GLN A 152 5.37 19.42 1.12
N GLU A 153 5.76 19.25 -0.15
CA GLU A 153 4.80 18.86 -1.18
C GLU A 153 4.17 17.48 -0.93
N ILE A 154 4.88 16.59 -0.24
CA ILE A 154 4.35 15.28 0.15
C ILE A 154 3.34 15.45 1.27
N VAL A 155 3.66 16.28 2.27
CA VAL A 155 2.76 16.59 3.39
C VAL A 155 1.47 17.21 2.87
N ASP A 156 1.56 18.17 1.95
CA ASP A 156 0.40 18.88 1.40
C ASP A 156 -0.52 17.95 0.61
N ALA A 157 0.05 17.07 -0.23
CA ALA A 157 -0.73 16.09 -1.00
C ALA A 157 -1.43 15.05 -0.11
N TYR A 158 -0.76 14.58 0.94
CA TYR A 158 -1.35 13.65 1.91
C TYR A 158 -2.45 14.36 2.74
N LEU A 159 -2.23 15.63 3.10
CA LEU A 159 -3.22 16.44 3.80
C LEU A 159 -4.47 16.68 2.95
N GLU A 160 -4.32 16.96 1.64
CA GLU A 160 -5.47 17.13 0.72
C GLU A 160 -6.39 15.90 0.72
N SER A 161 -5.81 14.70 0.74
CA SER A 161 -6.59 13.45 0.84
C SER A 161 -7.22 13.29 2.23
N ALA A 162 -6.47 13.56 3.30
CA ALA A 162 -6.97 13.38 4.67
C ALA A 162 -8.08 14.36 5.05
N GLN A 163 -8.21 15.48 4.33
CA GLN A 163 -9.24 16.51 4.53
C GLN A 163 -10.50 16.32 3.68
N GLN A 164 -10.57 15.26 2.86
CA GLN A 164 -11.81 14.99 2.12
C GLN A 164 -12.98 14.71 3.08
N PRO A 165 -14.22 15.10 2.72
CA PRO A 165 -15.40 14.73 3.48
C PRO A 165 -15.46 13.21 3.68
N ASN A 166 -15.67 12.75 4.91
CA ASN A 166 -15.71 11.33 5.30
C ASN A 166 -14.37 10.56 5.16
N ALA A 167 -13.23 11.24 4.99
CA ALA A 167 -11.91 10.59 4.95
C ALA A 167 -11.59 9.78 6.21
N GLU A 168 -12.19 10.15 7.35
CA GLU A 168 -11.99 9.45 8.61
C GLU A 168 -12.43 7.99 8.57
N TYR A 169 -13.43 7.62 7.76
CA TYR A 169 -13.98 6.27 7.81
C TYR A 169 -12.99 5.21 7.30
N ALA A 170 -12.32 5.47 6.18
CA ALA A 170 -11.32 4.56 5.64
C ALA A 170 -10.07 4.52 6.53
N ALA A 171 -9.64 5.69 7.03
CA ALA A 171 -8.50 5.77 7.94
C ALA A 171 -8.75 5.06 9.28
N LEU A 172 -9.95 5.18 9.85
CA LEU A 172 -10.31 4.52 11.10
C LEU A 172 -10.46 3.01 10.92
N SER A 173 -11.04 2.53 9.81
CA SER A 173 -11.07 1.09 9.52
C SER A 173 -9.66 0.51 9.39
N PHE A 174 -8.72 1.24 8.79
CA PHE A 174 -7.31 0.83 8.77
C PHE A 174 -6.69 0.80 10.17
N VAL A 175 -6.82 1.88 10.94
CA VAL A 175 -6.17 2.02 12.26
C VAL A 175 -6.73 1.05 13.30
N ARG A 176 -8.01 0.70 13.24
CA ARG A 176 -8.62 -0.29 14.13
C ARG A 176 -8.20 -1.74 13.79
N GLY A 177 -7.61 -1.94 12.62
CA GLY A 177 -7.23 -3.27 12.14
C GLY A 177 -8.39 -4.05 11.52
N ASP A 178 -9.51 -3.40 11.16
CA ASP A 178 -10.66 -4.02 10.49
C ASP A 178 -10.27 -4.65 9.14
N LEU A 179 -9.13 -4.21 8.59
CA LEU A 179 -8.60 -4.59 7.29
C LEU A 179 -7.44 -5.60 7.38
N CYS A 180 -7.02 -5.98 8.58
CA CYS A 180 -5.88 -6.89 8.78
C CYS A 180 -6.24 -8.35 8.46
N PHE A 181 -5.27 -9.08 7.91
CA PHE A 181 -5.35 -10.52 7.68
C PHE A 181 -3.95 -11.11 7.63
N ASP A 182 -3.82 -12.43 7.79
CA ASP A 182 -2.52 -13.09 7.64
C ASP A 182 -2.29 -13.45 6.16
N LEU A 183 -1.43 -12.68 5.47
CA LEU A 183 -1.08 -12.91 4.07
C LEU A 183 -0.33 -14.23 3.87
N SER A 184 0.38 -14.71 4.91
CA SER A 184 1.17 -15.95 4.81
C SER A 184 0.31 -17.18 4.53
N LEU A 185 -0.97 -17.14 4.89
CA LEU A 185 -1.96 -18.19 4.61
C LEU A 185 -2.37 -18.27 3.13
N TYR A 186 -2.16 -17.19 2.37
CA TYR A 186 -2.60 -17.08 0.97
C TYR A 186 -1.44 -17.15 -0.01
N ILE A 187 -0.26 -16.65 0.37
CA ILE A 187 0.84 -16.39 -0.57
C ILE A 187 1.35 -17.64 -1.31
N GLN A 188 1.19 -18.85 -0.74
CA GLN A 188 1.52 -20.12 -1.41
C GLN A 188 0.68 -20.39 -2.67
N GLN A 189 -0.53 -19.82 -2.75
CA GLN A 189 -1.47 -20.05 -3.86
C GLN A 189 -1.20 -19.11 -5.05
N LEU A 190 -0.36 -18.10 -4.86
CA LEU A 190 -0.05 -17.13 -5.92
C LEU A 190 0.70 -17.83 -7.06
N THR A 191 0.22 -17.65 -8.29
CA THR A 191 0.88 -18.17 -9.51
C THR A 191 1.45 -17.06 -10.38
N THR A 192 1.00 -15.81 -10.18
CA THR A 192 1.43 -14.65 -10.94
C THR A 192 2.90 -14.32 -10.67
N PRO A 193 3.74 -14.16 -11.71
CA PRO A 193 5.13 -13.74 -11.58
C PRO A 193 5.26 -12.43 -10.80
N THR A 194 6.03 -12.45 -9.72
CA THR A 194 6.08 -11.37 -8.74
C THR A 194 7.52 -10.95 -8.42
N ALA A 195 7.75 -9.65 -8.33
CA ALA A 195 8.92 -9.06 -7.69
C ALA A 195 8.49 -8.26 -6.45
N ILE A 196 9.31 -8.31 -5.39
CA ILE A 196 9.10 -7.55 -4.16
C ILE A 196 10.28 -6.58 -3.97
N ILE A 197 9.96 -5.32 -3.71
CA ILE A 197 10.90 -4.29 -3.26
C ILE A 197 10.59 -4.00 -1.78
N TRP A 198 11.56 -4.14 -0.90
CA TRP A 198 11.33 -4.06 0.54
C TRP A 198 12.23 -3.01 1.20
N GLY A 199 11.65 -2.00 1.85
CA GLY A 199 12.43 -1.09 2.69
C GLY A 199 12.79 -1.74 4.03
N GLN A 200 14.09 -1.84 4.32
CA GLN A 200 14.61 -2.52 5.50
C GLN A 200 14.12 -1.91 6.82
N LYS A 201 13.84 -0.61 6.84
CA LYS A 201 13.45 0.16 8.02
C LYS A 201 11.94 0.35 8.10
N SER A 202 11.15 -0.40 7.34
CA SER A 202 9.68 -0.41 7.46
C SER A 202 9.28 -0.73 8.90
N GLN A 203 8.49 0.16 9.51
CA GLN A 203 8.04 0.02 10.90
C GLN A 203 6.76 -0.81 11.04
N PHE A 204 6.01 -0.98 9.96
CA PHE A 204 4.79 -1.80 9.97
C PHE A 204 5.11 -3.29 9.86
N THR A 205 6.15 -3.63 9.10
CA THR A 205 6.57 -5.01 8.85
C THR A 205 8.08 -5.07 8.74
N GLY A 206 8.72 -5.81 9.65
CA GLY A 206 10.17 -5.98 9.64
C GLY A 206 10.65 -6.73 8.38
N PRO A 207 11.92 -6.57 7.98
CA PRO A 207 12.46 -7.20 6.77
C PRO A 207 12.48 -8.74 6.82
N SER A 208 12.45 -9.33 8.02
CA SER A 208 12.30 -10.77 8.22
C SER A 208 10.96 -11.31 7.70
N ILE A 209 9.88 -10.55 7.87
CA ILE A 209 8.54 -10.90 7.36
C ILE A 209 8.58 -10.97 5.83
N GLY A 210 9.11 -9.92 5.19
CA GLY A 210 9.20 -9.86 3.72
C GLY A 210 10.01 -11.00 3.13
N ARG A 211 11.16 -11.33 3.74
CA ARG A 211 11.98 -12.46 3.31
C ARG A 211 11.25 -13.80 3.47
N ARG A 212 10.59 -14.01 4.61
CA ARG A 212 9.82 -15.23 4.89
C ARG A 212 8.65 -15.38 3.90
N LEU A 213 7.94 -14.30 3.58
CA LEU A 213 6.89 -14.29 2.55
C LEU A 213 7.44 -14.70 1.18
N ALA A 214 8.61 -14.19 0.79
CA ALA A 214 9.27 -14.58 -0.46
C ALA A 214 9.68 -16.06 -0.50
N GLU A 215 10.23 -16.58 0.60
CA GLU A 215 10.69 -17.96 0.74
C GLU A 215 9.54 -18.99 0.74
N ILE A 216 8.33 -18.58 1.11
CA ILE A 216 7.15 -19.45 1.10
C ILE A 216 6.71 -19.82 -0.31
N ASN A 217 6.89 -18.93 -1.30
CA ASN A 217 6.52 -19.18 -2.69
C ASN A 217 7.58 -18.64 -3.67
N PRO A 218 8.76 -19.29 -3.72
CA PRO A 218 9.85 -18.85 -4.58
C PRO A 218 9.57 -19.06 -6.07
N GLN A 219 8.53 -19.82 -6.42
CA GLN A 219 8.12 -20.04 -7.82
C GLN A 219 7.42 -18.79 -8.38
N ALA A 220 6.47 -18.22 -7.63
CA ALA A 220 5.81 -16.98 -8.01
C ALA A 220 6.68 -15.75 -7.70
N ILE A 221 7.36 -15.73 -6.55
CA ILE A 221 8.16 -14.60 -6.08
C ILE A 221 9.60 -14.77 -6.59
N ARG A 222 9.81 -14.32 -7.84
CA ARG A 222 11.08 -14.48 -8.56
C ARG A 222 12.18 -13.55 -8.07
N PHE A 223 11.80 -12.40 -7.52
CA PHE A 223 12.75 -11.38 -7.06
C PHE A 223 12.32 -10.82 -5.71
N PHE A 224 13.27 -10.71 -4.78
CA PHE A 224 13.13 -9.98 -3.54
C PHE A 224 14.33 -9.04 -3.40
N GLN A 225 14.09 -7.73 -3.54
CA GLN A 225 15.11 -6.69 -3.42
C GLN A 225 14.87 -5.88 -2.16
N GLN A 226 15.80 -5.96 -1.22
CA GLN A 226 15.79 -5.13 -0.03
C GLN A 226 16.54 -3.82 -0.30
N LEU A 227 16.03 -2.71 0.26
CA LEU A 227 16.65 -1.39 0.21
C LEU A 227 17.01 -0.95 1.63
N GLU A 228 18.30 -0.66 1.82
CA GLU A 228 18.84 -0.15 3.09
C GLU A 228 18.39 1.30 3.30
N ASP A 229 18.18 1.68 4.56
CA ASP A 229 17.75 3.04 4.96
C ASP A 229 16.53 3.57 4.20
N VAL A 230 15.59 2.66 3.91
CA VAL A 230 14.28 2.94 3.32
C VAL A 230 13.18 2.32 4.17
N GLY A 231 12.10 3.07 4.35
CA GLY A 231 10.92 2.73 5.13
C GLY A 231 9.86 2.02 4.27
N LEU A 232 8.59 2.37 4.50
CA LEU A 232 7.46 1.70 3.87
C LEU A 232 7.32 2.04 2.38
N THR A 233 7.65 3.27 1.96
CA THR A 233 7.39 3.74 0.59
C THR A 233 8.68 4.08 -0.18
N PRO A 234 9.43 3.08 -0.69
CA PRO A 234 10.58 3.29 -1.56
C PRO A 234 10.34 4.26 -2.72
N GLN A 235 9.14 4.23 -3.30
CA GLN A 235 8.67 5.06 -4.41
C GLN A 235 8.67 6.55 -4.09
N LEU A 236 8.53 6.94 -2.81
CA LEU A 236 8.63 8.33 -2.38
C LEU A 236 10.02 8.66 -1.81
N GLU A 237 10.69 7.71 -1.15
CA GLU A 237 12.01 7.93 -0.53
C GLU A 237 13.16 7.92 -1.52
N LEU A 238 13.20 6.92 -2.41
CA LEU A 238 14.23 6.72 -3.42
C LEU A 238 13.57 6.46 -4.79
N PRO A 239 12.90 7.46 -5.39
CA PRO A 239 12.15 7.29 -6.63
C PRO A 239 13.02 6.80 -7.78
N ALA A 240 14.24 7.33 -7.94
CA ALA A 240 15.15 6.92 -9.01
C ALA A 240 15.58 5.45 -8.90
N VAL A 241 15.87 4.97 -7.68
CA VAL A 241 16.20 3.56 -7.42
C VAL A 241 14.99 2.67 -7.70
N THR A 242 13.81 3.10 -7.23
CA THR A 242 12.55 2.38 -7.45
C THR A 242 12.22 2.26 -8.95
N ILE A 243 12.38 3.34 -9.72
CA ILE A 243 12.23 3.33 -11.19
C ILE A 243 13.20 2.34 -11.83
N GLY A 244 14.48 2.36 -11.42
CA GLY A 244 15.50 1.44 -11.94
C GLY A 244 15.16 -0.03 -11.69
N LEU A 245 14.67 -0.35 -10.49
CA LEU A 245 14.22 -1.70 -10.14
C LEU A 245 12.98 -2.13 -10.93
N ILE A 246 11.98 -1.25 -11.06
CA ILE A 246 10.79 -1.54 -11.87
C ILE A 246 11.20 -1.81 -13.33
N ARG A 247 12.06 -0.97 -13.92
CA ARG A 247 12.58 -1.17 -15.29
C ARG A 247 13.32 -2.50 -15.44
N ARG A 248 14.08 -2.92 -14.42
CA ARG A 248 14.76 -4.22 -14.40
C ARG A 248 13.77 -5.39 -14.35
N PHE A 249 12.74 -5.30 -13.53
CA PHE A 249 11.81 -6.41 -13.30
C PHE A 249 10.78 -6.60 -14.43
N LEU A 250 10.31 -5.52 -15.05
CA LEU A 250 9.31 -5.56 -16.13
C LEU A 250 9.61 -6.61 -17.22
N PRO A 251 10.80 -6.66 -17.84
CA PRO A 251 11.10 -7.67 -18.87
C PRO A 251 11.37 -9.08 -18.29
N LEU A 252 11.71 -9.21 -17.01
CA LEU A 252 12.05 -10.50 -16.38
C LEU A 252 10.83 -11.25 -15.82
N LEU A 253 9.74 -10.52 -15.56
CA LEU A 253 8.48 -11.08 -15.09
C LEU A 253 7.52 -11.45 -16.24
N ASN A 254 7.74 -10.88 -17.42
CA ASN A 254 6.84 -10.92 -18.57
C ASN A 254 7.17 -12.02 -19.59
#